data_AF-A0A955AUW8-F1
#
_entry.id   AF-A0A955AUW8-F1
#
_cell.length_a   1.000
_cell.length_b   1.000
_cell.length_c   1.000
_cell.angle_alpha   90.00
_cell.angle_beta   90.00
_cell.angle_gamma   90.00
#
_symmetry.space_group_name_H-M   'P 1'
#
loop_
_entity.id
_entity.type
_entity.pdbx_description
1 polymer ?
#
loop_
_entity_poly.entity_id
_entity_poly.type
_entity_poly.pdbx_seq_one_letter_code
_entity_poly.pdbx_strand_id
1 'polypeptide(L)'
;MRDKNLTPAPRAADAELLRRIYLDVLGRIPTADEANRYLDAPDAEKHHRLIDELLDHEEMPAYWRSVFDDWLNGNQMGRDFGQDGFLAYLEDSLKSNKPWDRIARELLTPDLKDENQRRAAYFLALRVRGGDNDAKIDALTSGVASGLFGVQLQCAKCHDHPFVDQWKQDHYYGLAAFLGRTQEARIENSPVIKERAEGEVKFVTTEQEEKTAKLMFLDSRVFDEPPPPEDRGKWYTKADGGLPETPYFSRRVMLADYALTADSKFFKRAIVNRMWRQLMGRGLVEPVDQMHEANPASHPALLDRLADDFATNGFDLRRLMAGILHSEAYLRATRWTAGGQRPPDTDYATA
;
A
#
# COMPACT_ATOMS: atom_id res chain seq x y z
N MET A 1 -18.72 8.11 -18.86
CA MET A 1 -18.62 9.31 -19.74
C MET A 1 -19.55 9.24 -20.95
N ARG A 2 -19.27 8.42 -21.97
CA ARG A 2 -20.11 8.33 -23.19
C ARG A 2 -21.52 7.83 -22.89
N ASP A 3 -21.66 6.78 -22.08
CA ASP A 3 -22.96 6.23 -21.70
C ASP A 3 -23.79 7.19 -20.83
N LYS A 4 -23.15 8.20 -20.25
CA LYS A 4 -23.79 9.26 -19.46
C LYS A 4 -23.97 10.56 -20.24
N ASN A 5 -23.67 10.57 -21.55
CA ASN A 5 -23.68 11.76 -22.40
C ASN A 5 -22.92 12.97 -21.80
N LEU A 6 -21.83 12.69 -21.07
CA LEU A 6 -20.98 13.71 -20.49
C LEU A 6 -19.86 14.08 -21.46
N THR A 7 -19.69 15.39 -21.67
CA THR A 7 -18.52 15.95 -22.35
C THR A 7 -17.44 16.21 -21.32
N PRO A 8 -16.26 15.54 -21.38
CA PRO A 8 -15.15 15.83 -20.49
C PRO A 8 -14.70 17.29 -20.61
N ALA A 9 -14.10 17.82 -19.54
CA ALA A 9 -13.42 19.11 -19.59
C ALA A 9 -12.40 19.16 -20.74
N PRO A 10 -12.11 20.35 -21.28
CA PRO A 10 -11.03 20.50 -22.25
C PRO A 10 -9.68 20.11 -21.63
N ARG A 11 -8.65 19.96 -22.46
CA ARG A 11 -7.27 19.84 -21.98
C ARG A 11 -6.92 21.07 -21.14
N ALA A 12 -6.18 20.85 -20.05
CA ALA A 12 -5.72 21.93 -19.19
C ALA A 12 -4.74 22.86 -19.94
N ALA A 13 -4.68 24.12 -19.52
CA ALA A 13 -3.71 25.07 -20.06
C ALA A 13 -2.29 24.73 -19.58
N ASP A 14 -1.28 25.13 -20.34
CA ASP A 14 0.13 24.80 -20.07
C ASP A 14 0.58 25.14 -18.65
N ALA A 15 0.23 26.33 -18.16
CA ALA A 15 0.58 26.76 -16.80
C ALA A 15 -0.13 25.95 -15.70
N GLU A 16 -1.35 25.47 -15.96
CA GLU A 16 -2.06 24.58 -15.04
C GLU A 16 -1.38 23.21 -15.01
N LEU A 17 -1.05 22.64 -16.17
CA LEU A 17 -0.35 21.35 -16.27
C LEU A 17 1.03 21.41 -15.64
N LEU A 18 1.81 22.46 -15.93
CA LEU A 18 3.14 22.65 -15.35
C LEU A 18 3.07 22.60 -13.82
N ARG A 19 2.19 23.41 -13.22
CA ARG A 19 2.06 23.46 -11.76
C ARG A 19 1.61 22.11 -11.20
N ARG A 20 0.65 21.45 -11.85
CA ARG A 20 0.10 20.17 -11.41
C ARG A 20 1.16 19.06 -11.42
N ILE A 21 1.87 18.88 -12.54
CA ILE A 21 2.89 17.84 -12.68
C ILE A 21 4.01 18.05 -11.64
N TYR A 22 4.47 19.29 -11.44
CA TYR A 22 5.49 19.57 -10.42
C TYR A 22 5.03 19.23 -8.99
N LEU A 23 3.78 19.56 -8.64
CA LEU A 23 3.23 19.23 -7.32
C LEU A 23 3.05 17.73 -7.14
N ASP A 24 2.56 17.03 -8.15
CA ASP A 24 2.27 15.60 -8.07
C ASP A 24 3.52 14.73 -8.13
N VAL A 25 4.57 15.16 -8.84
CA VAL A 25 5.79 14.37 -9.03
C VAL A 25 6.89 14.74 -8.03
N LEU A 26 7.08 16.04 -7.75
CA LEU A 26 8.15 16.54 -6.88
C LEU A 26 7.66 17.18 -5.56
N GLY A 27 6.36 17.37 -5.37
CA GLY A 27 5.83 17.99 -4.15
C GLY A 27 6.14 19.47 -3.98
N ARG A 28 6.61 20.15 -5.03
CA ARG A 28 6.92 21.59 -5.04
C ARG A 28 6.37 22.26 -6.27
N ILE A 29 6.40 23.59 -6.31
CA ILE A 29 6.12 24.36 -7.53
C ILE A 29 7.39 24.47 -8.38
N PRO A 30 7.27 24.70 -9.71
CA PRO A 30 8.44 25.00 -10.54
C PRO A 30 9.11 26.30 -10.09
N THR A 31 10.42 26.36 -10.24
CA THR A 31 11.19 27.61 -10.21
C THR A 31 10.85 28.49 -11.43
N ALA A 32 11.24 29.77 -11.40
CA ALA A 32 11.02 30.67 -12.52
C ALA A 32 11.69 30.18 -13.81
N ASP A 33 12.92 29.65 -13.72
CA ASP A 33 13.67 29.16 -14.89
C ASP A 33 13.07 27.89 -15.48
N GLU A 34 12.64 26.95 -14.62
CA GLU A 34 11.90 25.75 -15.06
C GLU A 34 10.59 26.12 -15.77
N ALA A 35 9.86 27.09 -15.20
CA ALA A 35 8.61 27.56 -15.79
C ALA A 35 8.82 28.24 -17.14
N ASN A 36 9.78 29.16 -17.25
CA ASN A 36 10.09 29.84 -18.51
C ASN A 36 10.50 28.82 -19.59
N ARG A 37 11.40 27.88 -19.25
CA ARG A 37 11.85 26.84 -20.19
C ARG A 37 10.69 26.03 -20.76
N TYR A 38 9.73 25.66 -19.93
CA TYR A 38 8.57 24.88 -20.36
C TYR A 38 7.54 25.72 -21.12
N LEU A 39 7.24 26.94 -20.66
CA LEU A 39 6.22 27.79 -21.28
C LEU A 39 6.66 28.31 -22.66
N ASP A 40 7.96 28.60 -22.83
CA ASP A 40 8.54 29.08 -24.08
C ASP A 40 8.87 27.95 -25.08
N ALA A 41 8.78 26.68 -24.66
CA ALA A 41 9.05 25.54 -25.54
C ALA A 41 7.97 25.43 -26.64
N PRO A 42 8.34 25.48 -27.93
CA PRO A 42 7.39 25.40 -29.05
C PRO A 42 6.94 23.96 -29.38
N ASP A 43 7.27 23.00 -28.51
CA ASP A 43 7.06 21.57 -28.76
C ASP A 43 5.67 21.10 -28.33
N ALA A 44 5.00 20.36 -29.22
CA ALA A 44 3.70 19.76 -28.96
C ALA A 44 3.76 18.69 -27.86
N GLU A 45 4.91 18.03 -27.69
CA GLU A 45 5.12 16.95 -26.71
C GLU A 45 5.78 17.43 -25.41
N LYS A 46 5.86 18.75 -25.18
CA LYS A 46 6.54 19.32 -24.01
C LYS A 46 6.01 18.81 -22.66
N HIS A 47 4.72 18.44 -22.60
CA HIS A 47 4.11 17.85 -21.41
C HIS A 47 4.65 16.45 -21.12
N HIS A 48 4.75 15.61 -22.16
CA HIS A 48 5.25 14.25 -22.04
C HIS A 48 6.72 14.27 -21.64
N ARG A 49 7.54 15.11 -22.29
CA ARG A 49 8.94 15.30 -21.90
C ARG A 49 9.09 15.80 -20.46
N LEU A 50 8.27 16.77 -20.03
CA LEU A 50 8.31 17.24 -18.64
C LEU A 50 7.99 16.09 -17.66
N ILE A 51 6.97 15.27 -17.94
CA ILE A 51 6.61 14.14 -17.09
C ILE A 51 7.80 13.17 -16.97
N ASP A 52 8.40 12.78 -18.09
CA ASP A 52 9.55 11.86 -18.11
C ASP A 52 10.75 12.45 -17.35
N GLU A 53 11.09 13.72 -17.60
CA GLU A 53 12.17 14.44 -16.92
C GLU A 53 11.95 14.51 -15.40
N LEU A 54 10.73 14.78 -14.95
CA LEU A 54 10.41 14.88 -13.53
C LEU A 54 10.31 13.51 -12.85
N LEU A 55 9.81 12.50 -13.56
CA LEU A 55 9.79 11.14 -13.05
C LEU A 55 11.19 10.60 -12.83
N ASP A 56 12.19 11.03 -13.59
CA ASP A 56 13.60 10.66 -13.42
C ASP A 56 14.40 11.62 -12.52
N HIS A 57 13.75 12.65 -11.97
CA HIS A 57 14.41 13.69 -11.18
C HIS A 57 14.91 13.18 -9.82
N GLU A 58 16.04 13.72 -9.34
CA GLU A 58 16.66 13.29 -8.07
C GLU A 58 15.82 13.64 -6.82
N GLU A 59 14.95 14.64 -6.92
CA GLU A 59 14.04 15.04 -5.83
C GLU A 59 12.84 14.09 -5.69
N MET A 60 12.48 13.33 -6.74
CA MET A 60 11.27 12.49 -6.76
C MET A 60 11.26 11.46 -5.61
N PRO A 61 12.34 10.68 -5.36
CA PRO A 61 12.39 9.73 -4.24
C PRO A 61 12.16 10.38 -2.87
N ALA A 62 12.68 11.59 -2.64
CA ALA A 62 12.56 12.29 -1.36
C ALA A 62 11.14 12.83 -1.10
N TYR A 63 10.42 13.23 -2.15
CA TYR A 63 9.00 13.55 -2.03
C TYR A 63 8.17 12.27 -1.80
N TRP A 64 8.34 11.28 -2.69
CA TRP A 64 7.52 10.07 -2.65
C TRP A 64 7.76 9.21 -1.42
N ARG A 65 8.95 9.21 -0.79
CA ARG A 65 9.12 8.52 0.51
C ARG A 65 8.16 9.04 1.58
N SER A 66 7.87 10.34 1.57
CA SER A 66 6.98 10.96 2.55
C SER A 66 5.52 10.59 2.27
N VAL A 67 5.15 10.52 0.98
CA VAL A 67 3.84 10.03 0.54
C VAL A 67 3.63 8.57 0.95
N PHE A 68 4.64 7.71 0.74
CA PHE A 68 4.57 6.31 1.14
C PHE A 68 4.52 6.12 2.66
N ASP A 69 5.28 6.91 3.43
CA ASP A 69 5.20 6.87 4.91
C ASP A 69 3.81 7.28 5.40
N ASP A 70 3.19 8.30 4.81
CA ASP A 70 1.82 8.69 5.14
C ASP A 70 0.82 7.56 4.82
N TRP A 71 0.91 6.95 3.64
CA TRP A 71 0.02 5.83 3.27
C TRP A 71 0.18 4.60 4.16
N LEU A 72 1.42 4.29 4.55
CA LEU A 72 1.74 3.07 5.28
C LEU A 72 1.57 3.25 6.78
N ASN A 73 1.88 4.42 7.34
CA ASN A 73 1.98 4.64 8.78
C ASN A 73 1.11 5.78 9.31
N GLY A 74 0.53 6.64 8.46
CA GLY A 74 -0.44 7.66 8.87
C GLY A 74 0.14 8.78 9.74
N ASN A 75 1.39 9.18 9.48
CA ASN A 75 2.08 10.31 10.12
C ASN A 75 2.04 10.28 11.67
N GLN A 76 2.41 9.14 12.27
CA GLN A 76 2.41 8.92 13.72
C GLN A 76 3.51 9.76 14.38
N MET A 77 3.15 10.93 14.94
CA MET A 77 4.07 11.80 15.68
C MET A 77 4.57 11.12 16.96
N GLY A 78 5.89 10.97 17.08
CA GLY A 78 6.57 10.55 18.30
C GLY A 78 8.09 10.61 18.13
N ARG A 79 8.85 10.65 19.24
CA ARG A 79 10.32 10.58 19.22
C ARG A 79 10.78 9.43 18.31
N ASP A 80 11.76 9.68 17.45
CA ASP A 80 12.20 8.75 16.41
C ASP A 80 12.39 7.32 16.94
N PHE A 81 11.48 6.43 16.51
CA PHE A 81 11.47 5.00 16.82
C PHE A 81 11.93 4.23 15.57
N GLY A 82 13.01 4.66 14.92
CA GLY A 82 13.50 4.09 13.67
C GLY A 82 12.78 4.59 12.42
N GLN A 83 12.01 5.67 12.52
CA GLN A 83 11.33 6.30 11.39
C GLN A 83 12.35 6.88 10.41
N ASP A 84 13.44 7.51 10.87
CA ASP A 84 14.47 8.06 9.97
C ASP A 84 15.11 6.96 9.11
N GLY A 85 15.35 5.79 9.72
CA GLY A 85 15.81 4.60 9.02
C GLY A 85 14.79 4.12 7.97
N PHE A 86 13.52 4.07 8.34
CA PHE A 86 12.44 3.68 7.42
C PHE A 86 12.30 4.65 6.24
N LEU A 87 12.39 5.96 6.49
CA LEU A 87 12.35 6.99 5.45
C LEU A 87 13.54 6.85 4.49
N ALA A 88 14.74 6.59 5.01
CA ALA A 88 15.91 6.30 4.18
C ALA A 88 15.70 5.03 3.33
N TYR A 89 15.11 3.97 3.90
CA TYR A 89 14.78 2.75 3.16
C TYR A 89 13.80 3.00 2.01
N LEU A 90 12.74 3.77 2.25
CA LEU A 90 11.77 4.14 1.21
C LEU A 90 12.44 4.98 0.12
N GLU A 91 13.28 5.95 0.50
CA GLU A 91 14.02 6.77 -0.46
C GLU A 91 14.93 5.91 -1.35
N ASP A 92 15.73 5.02 -0.76
CA ASP A 92 16.64 4.12 -1.47
C ASP A 92 15.87 3.16 -2.40
N SER A 93 14.73 2.65 -1.93
CA SER A 93 13.86 1.76 -2.71
C SER A 93 13.24 2.48 -3.91
N LEU A 94 12.77 3.71 -3.73
CA LEU A 94 12.23 4.52 -4.82
C LEU A 94 13.33 4.94 -5.80
N LYS A 95 14.50 5.35 -5.29
CA LYS A 95 15.66 5.76 -6.10
C LYS A 95 16.17 4.64 -6.99
N SER A 96 16.16 3.40 -6.50
CA SER A 96 16.54 2.20 -7.27
C SER A 96 15.41 1.61 -8.13
N ASN A 97 14.24 2.27 -8.16
CA ASN A 97 13.02 1.76 -8.80
C ASN A 97 12.68 0.31 -8.38
N LYS A 98 12.81 0.02 -7.07
CA LYS A 98 12.53 -1.31 -6.53
C LYS A 98 11.06 -1.67 -6.78
N PRO A 99 10.78 -2.86 -7.34
CA PRO A 99 9.41 -3.35 -7.53
C PRO A 99 8.58 -3.33 -6.24
N TRP A 100 7.30 -2.96 -6.35
CA TRP A 100 6.41 -2.84 -5.18
C TRP A 100 6.18 -4.17 -4.45
N ASP A 101 6.16 -5.31 -5.13
CA ASP A 101 6.09 -6.64 -4.49
C ASP A 101 7.29 -6.91 -3.59
N ARG A 102 8.48 -6.42 -3.97
CA ARG A 102 9.70 -6.52 -3.17
C ARG A 102 9.66 -5.59 -1.98
N ILE A 103 9.23 -4.34 -2.16
CA ILE A 103 9.00 -3.42 -1.04
C ILE A 103 8.01 -4.05 -0.04
N ALA A 104 6.82 -4.44 -0.50
CA ALA A 104 5.79 -5.04 0.36
C ALA A 104 6.27 -6.32 1.09
N ARG A 105 7.07 -7.16 0.42
CA ARG A 105 7.68 -8.34 1.05
C ARG A 105 8.67 -7.96 2.13
N GLU A 106 9.54 -6.98 1.88
CA GLU A 106 10.51 -6.49 2.86
C GLU A 106 9.81 -5.81 4.06
N LEU A 107 8.62 -5.22 3.86
CA LEU A 107 7.79 -4.71 4.97
C LEU A 107 7.22 -5.84 5.85
N LEU A 108 6.82 -6.99 5.28
CA LEU A 108 6.24 -8.12 6.03
C LEU A 108 7.28 -9.09 6.60
N THR A 109 8.34 -9.34 5.84
CA THR A 109 9.37 -10.36 6.10
C THR A 109 10.76 -9.84 5.74
N PRO A 110 11.28 -8.82 6.46
CA PRO A 110 12.61 -8.28 6.20
C PRO A 110 13.69 -9.32 6.49
N ASP A 111 14.70 -9.44 5.63
CA ASP A 111 15.95 -10.13 5.97
C ASP A 111 16.74 -9.27 6.96
N LEU A 112 16.74 -9.68 8.23
CA LEU A 112 17.41 -8.93 9.29
C LEU A 112 18.94 -8.96 9.20
N LYS A 113 19.53 -9.77 8.30
CA LYS A 113 20.98 -9.72 8.02
C LYS A 113 21.32 -8.50 7.16
N ASP A 114 20.44 -8.12 6.24
CA ASP A 114 20.58 -6.96 5.38
C ASP A 114 20.25 -5.67 6.16
N GLU A 115 21.21 -4.75 6.22
CA GLU A 115 21.05 -3.47 6.96
C GLU A 115 19.96 -2.58 6.40
N ASN A 116 19.72 -2.61 5.09
CA ASN A 116 18.68 -1.82 4.47
C ASN A 116 17.30 -2.44 4.73
N GLN A 117 17.16 -3.77 4.60
CA GLN A 117 15.89 -4.43 4.92
C GLN A 117 15.55 -4.37 6.41
N ARG A 118 16.53 -4.33 7.32
CA ARG A 118 16.29 -4.08 8.74
C ARG A 118 15.49 -2.79 8.97
N ARG A 119 15.71 -1.74 8.18
CA ARG A 119 14.96 -0.48 8.27
C ARG A 119 13.49 -0.64 7.85
N ALA A 120 13.21 -1.52 6.89
CA ALA A 120 11.84 -1.85 6.46
C ALA A 120 11.00 -2.48 7.59
N ALA A 121 11.64 -3.13 8.56
CA ALA A 121 10.98 -3.74 9.72
C ALA A 121 10.17 -2.74 10.56
N TYR A 122 10.46 -1.43 10.45
CA TYR A 122 9.72 -0.37 11.11
C TYR A 122 8.21 -0.47 10.89
N PHE A 123 7.77 -0.85 9.68
CA PHE A 123 6.35 -0.98 9.36
C PHE A 123 5.62 -1.89 10.35
N LEU A 124 6.14 -3.09 10.64
CA LEU A 124 5.55 -3.97 11.64
C LEU A 124 5.97 -3.62 13.07
N ALA A 125 7.20 -3.15 13.28
CA ALA A 125 7.73 -2.82 14.60
C ALA A 125 6.93 -1.72 15.30
N LEU A 126 6.51 -0.68 14.56
CA LEU A 126 5.67 0.40 15.08
C LEU A 126 4.34 -0.14 15.63
N ARG A 127 3.79 -1.20 15.02
CA ARG A 127 2.47 -1.78 15.35
C ARG A 127 2.51 -2.75 16.53
N VAL A 128 3.69 -3.27 16.88
CA VAL A 128 3.87 -4.15 18.05
C VAL A 128 4.45 -3.43 19.27
N ARG A 129 4.61 -2.11 19.17
CA ARG A 129 5.16 -1.27 20.23
C ARG A 129 4.10 -0.97 21.29
N GLY A 130 4.38 -1.38 22.53
CA GLY A 130 3.48 -1.11 23.66
C GLY A 130 2.11 -1.79 23.53
N GLY A 131 1.22 -1.57 24.51
CA GLY A 131 -0.09 -2.23 24.55
C GLY A 131 -0.03 -3.72 24.91
N ASP A 132 -1.21 -4.30 25.11
CA ASP A 132 -1.38 -5.74 25.32
C ASP A 132 -1.32 -6.51 23.99
N ASN A 133 -1.44 -7.83 24.06
CA ASN A 133 -1.33 -8.69 22.87
C ASN A 133 -2.45 -8.45 21.86
N ASP A 134 -3.67 -8.16 22.33
CA ASP A 134 -4.83 -8.00 21.45
C ASP A 134 -4.77 -6.67 20.69
N ALA A 135 -4.30 -5.60 21.36
CA ALA A 135 -4.04 -4.31 20.72
C ALA A 135 -2.95 -4.41 19.64
N LYS A 136 -1.89 -5.20 19.88
CA LYS A 136 -0.81 -5.42 18.89
C LYS A 136 -1.31 -6.19 17.67
N ILE A 137 -2.07 -7.25 17.89
CA ILE A 137 -2.67 -8.04 16.79
C ILE A 137 -3.61 -7.17 15.97
N ASP A 138 -4.41 -6.31 16.62
CA ASP A 138 -5.31 -5.37 15.95
C ASP A 138 -4.57 -4.34 15.09
N ALA A 139 -3.53 -3.73 15.63
CA ALA A 139 -2.71 -2.75 14.90
C ALA A 139 -1.97 -3.39 13.71
N LEU A 140 -1.45 -4.62 13.88
CA LEU A 140 -0.86 -5.42 12.81
C LEU A 140 -1.88 -5.73 11.72
N THR A 141 -3.02 -6.32 12.10
CA THR A 141 -4.07 -6.78 11.17
C THR A 141 -4.63 -5.61 10.38
N SER A 142 -5.03 -4.54 11.06
CA SER A 142 -5.59 -3.34 10.43
C SER A 142 -4.58 -2.65 9.50
N GLY A 143 -3.34 -2.52 9.95
CA GLY A 143 -2.32 -1.83 9.18
C GLY A 143 -1.85 -2.61 7.94
N VAL A 144 -1.76 -3.93 8.02
CA VAL A 144 -1.46 -4.79 6.86
C VAL A 144 -2.65 -4.84 5.89
N ALA A 145 -3.87 -5.00 6.41
CA ALA A 145 -5.10 -5.03 5.63
C ALA A 145 -5.30 -3.74 4.82
N SER A 146 -5.23 -2.58 5.50
CA SER A 146 -5.35 -1.30 4.81
C SER A 146 -4.11 -1.09 3.94
N GLY A 147 -2.92 -1.04 4.52
CA GLY A 147 -1.70 -0.60 3.84
C GLY A 147 -1.32 -1.41 2.59
N LEU A 148 -1.48 -2.74 2.62
CA LEU A 148 -1.05 -3.61 1.51
C LEU A 148 -2.21 -4.15 0.66
N PHE A 149 -3.42 -4.25 1.22
CA PHE A 149 -4.54 -4.93 0.56
C PHE A 149 -5.76 -4.04 0.30
N GLY A 150 -5.76 -2.79 0.78
CA GLY A 150 -6.81 -1.81 0.47
C GLY A 150 -8.16 -2.17 1.08
N VAL A 151 -8.17 -2.83 2.24
CA VAL A 151 -9.39 -3.22 2.96
C VAL A 151 -9.36 -2.81 4.42
N GLN A 152 -10.53 -2.45 4.95
CA GLN A 152 -10.78 -2.20 6.37
C GLN A 152 -11.59 -3.38 6.94
N LEU A 153 -11.06 -4.04 7.96
CA LEU A 153 -11.66 -5.24 8.57
C LEU A 153 -12.09 -5.02 10.03
N GLN A 154 -11.97 -3.81 10.57
CA GLN A 154 -12.16 -3.56 12.00
C GLN A 154 -13.59 -3.86 12.47
N CYS A 155 -14.60 -3.59 11.63
CA CYS A 155 -15.98 -3.97 11.93
C CYS A 155 -16.13 -5.49 12.05
N ALA A 156 -15.37 -6.25 11.26
CA ALA A 156 -15.34 -7.70 11.28
C ALA A 156 -14.60 -8.28 12.51
N LYS A 157 -14.06 -7.46 13.41
CA LYS A 157 -13.40 -7.96 14.64
C LYS A 157 -14.43 -8.50 15.64
N CYS A 158 -15.48 -7.75 15.90
CA CYS A 158 -16.44 -8.07 16.98
C CYS A 158 -17.67 -8.85 16.47
N HIS A 159 -18.01 -8.72 15.19
CA HIS A 159 -19.13 -9.39 14.55
C HIS A 159 -18.91 -9.44 13.04
N ASP A 160 -19.66 -10.25 12.31
CA ASP A 160 -19.65 -10.18 10.84
C ASP A 160 -20.06 -8.79 10.36
N HIS A 161 -19.44 -8.30 9.29
CA HIS A 161 -19.66 -6.94 8.82
C HIS A 161 -21.15 -6.72 8.49
N PRO A 162 -21.77 -5.64 9.00
CA PRO A 162 -23.24 -5.51 9.00
C PRO A 162 -23.83 -5.17 7.63
N PHE A 163 -23.01 -4.65 6.71
CA PHE A 163 -23.45 -4.19 5.38
C PHE A 163 -22.66 -4.80 4.22
N VAL A 164 -21.73 -5.72 4.49
CA VAL A 164 -20.82 -6.28 3.47
C VAL A 164 -20.75 -7.78 3.74
N ASP A 165 -21.55 -8.55 3.00
CA ASP A 165 -21.73 -9.98 3.27
C ASP A 165 -20.42 -10.76 3.15
N GLN A 166 -19.52 -10.33 2.26
CA GLN A 166 -18.16 -10.85 2.12
C GLN A 166 -17.38 -10.88 3.44
N TRP A 167 -17.49 -9.87 4.31
CA TRP A 167 -16.61 -9.75 5.47
C TRP A 167 -17.21 -10.38 6.72
N LYS A 168 -16.57 -11.47 7.16
CA LYS A 168 -16.91 -12.25 8.36
C LYS A 168 -15.83 -12.12 9.43
N GLN A 169 -16.14 -12.44 10.68
CA GLN A 169 -15.12 -12.52 11.74
C GLN A 169 -13.93 -13.40 11.35
N ASP A 170 -14.19 -14.51 10.66
CA ASP A 170 -13.17 -15.41 10.14
C ASP A 170 -12.16 -14.72 9.20
N HIS A 171 -12.55 -13.66 8.48
CA HIS A 171 -11.62 -12.92 7.60
C HIS A 171 -10.68 -12.01 8.41
N TYR A 172 -11.22 -11.30 9.41
CA TYR A 172 -10.39 -10.48 10.31
C TYR A 172 -9.42 -11.38 11.09
N TYR A 173 -9.94 -12.40 11.77
CA TYR A 173 -9.12 -13.30 12.57
C TYR A 173 -8.25 -14.21 11.73
N GLY A 174 -8.66 -14.51 10.50
CA GLY A 174 -7.87 -15.22 9.51
C GLY A 174 -6.58 -14.50 9.16
N LEU A 175 -6.68 -13.21 8.85
CA LEU A 175 -5.51 -12.37 8.61
C LEU A 175 -4.69 -12.18 9.90
N ALA A 176 -5.37 -11.98 11.04
CA ALA A 176 -4.73 -11.88 12.34
C ALA A 176 -3.91 -13.13 12.68
N ALA A 177 -4.36 -14.33 12.31
CA ALA A 177 -3.67 -15.59 12.58
C ALA A 177 -2.30 -15.67 11.90
N PHE A 178 -2.13 -15.05 10.72
CA PHE A 178 -0.82 -14.94 10.06
C PHE A 178 0.14 -14.04 10.82
N LEU A 179 -0.37 -13.01 11.49
CA LEU A 179 0.41 -11.94 12.11
C LEU A 179 0.59 -12.16 13.63
N GLY A 180 -0.25 -12.97 14.26
CA GLY A 180 -0.37 -13.10 15.72
C GLY A 180 0.85 -13.66 16.45
N ARG A 181 1.82 -14.22 15.72
CA ARG A 181 3.11 -14.65 16.26
C ARG A 181 4.20 -13.58 16.19
N THR A 182 3.89 -12.41 15.63
CA THR A 182 4.84 -11.29 15.50
C THR A 182 5.06 -10.63 16.86
N GLN A 183 6.32 -10.41 17.20
CA GLN A 183 6.73 -9.78 18.45
C GLN A 183 7.74 -8.66 18.22
N GLU A 184 7.74 -7.72 19.16
CA GLU A 184 8.81 -6.74 19.28
C GLU A 184 10.17 -7.43 19.50
N ALA A 185 11.18 -6.94 18.79
CA ALA A 185 12.58 -7.26 18.98
C ALA A 185 13.43 -6.01 18.70
N ARG A 186 14.71 -6.08 19.03
CA ARG A 186 15.67 -5.00 18.76
C ARG A 186 16.99 -5.58 18.32
N ILE A 187 17.66 -4.90 17.40
CA ILE A 187 19.07 -5.10 17.09
C ILE A 187 19.76 -3.82 17.49
N GLU A 188 20.61 -3.90 18.52
CA GLU A 188 21.14 -2.73 19.23
C GLU A 188 19.99 -1.77 19.63
N ASN A 189 20.01 -0.53 19.15
CA ASN A 189 18.97 0.46 19.42
C ASN A 189 17.88 0.51 18.34
N SER A 190 17.99 -0.27 17.26
CA SER A 190 17.03 -0.26 16.16
C SER A 190 15.86 -1.21 16.44
N PRO A 191 14.60 -0.75 16.36
CA PRO A 191 13.45 -1.62 16.52
C PRO A 191 13.30 -2.52 15.30
N VAL A 192 13.12 -3.81 15.57
CA VAL A 192 12.83 -4.83 14.56
C VAL A 192 11.70 -5.73 15.07
N ILE A 193 11.42 -6.80 14.34
CA ILE A 193 10.44 -7.80 14.75
C ILE A 193 11.07 -9.19 14.81
N LYS A 194 10.43 -10.07 15.56
CA LYS A 194 10.68 -11.52 15.52
C LYS A 194 9.36 -12.27 15.45
N GLU A 195 9.43 -13.59 15.27
CA GLU A 195 8.24 -14.44 15.22
C GLU A 195 8.38 -15.61 16.19
N ARG A 196 7.31 -15.90 16.91
CA ARG A 196 7.22 -17.13 17.71
C ARG A 196 7.00 -18.32 16.78
N ALA A 197 7.54 -19.47 17.17
CA ALA A 197 7.29 -20.76 16.51
C ALA A 197 5.87 -21.30 16.77
N GLU A 198 5.20 -20.82 17.81
CA GLU A 198 3.82 -21.19 18.17
C GLU A 198 3.01 -19.98 18.64
N GLY A 199 1.70 -20.16 18.72
CA GLY A 199 0.76 -19.14 19.19
C GLY A 199 -0.45 -19.09 18.28
N GLU A 200 -1.62 -19.33 18.87
CA GLU A 200 -2.89 -19.28 18.17
C GLU A 200 -3.65 -18.01 18.52
N VAL A 201 -4.35 -17.47 17.53
CA VAL A 201 -5.28 -16.35 17.74
C VAL A 201 -6.64 -16.97 18.01
N LYS A 202 -7.19 -16.67 19.19
CA LYS A 202 -8.53 -17.09 19.59
C LYS A 202 -9.47 -15.89 19.54
N PHE A 203 -10.74 -16.15 19.31
CA PHE A 203 -11.78 -15.13 19.33
C PHE A 203 -13.12 -15.69 19.76
N VAL A 204 -14.02 -14.81 20.15
CA VAL A 204 -15.38 -15.16 20.57
C VAL A 204 -16.37 -14.65 19.53
N THR A 205 -17.27 -15.51 19.10
CA THR A 205 -18.32 -15.13 18.16
C THR A 205 -19.44 -14.35 18.84
N THR A 206 -20.33 -13.75 18.06
CA THR A 206 -21.57 -13.14 18.58
C THR A 206 -22.48 -14.15 19.31
N GLU A 207 -22.33 -15.44 19.03
CA GLU A 207 -23.03 -16.55 19.68
C GLU A 207 -22.30 -17.04 20.96
N GLN A 208 -21.27 -16.31 21.41
CA GLN A 208 -20.44 -16.64 22.58
C GLN A 208 -19.63 -17.94 22.46
N GLU A 209 -19.33 -18.36 21.23
CA GLU A 209 -18.48 -19.53 20.96
C GLU A 209 -17.01 -19.09 20.88
N GLU A 210 -16.12 -19.73 21.65
CA GLU A 210 -14.67 -19.55 21.50
C GLU A 210 -14.18 -20.37 20.28
N LYS A 211 -13.55 -19.69 19.32
CA LYS A 211 -12.94 -20.29 18.14
C LYS A 211 -11.44 -20.01 18.09
N THR A 212 -10.70 -20.96 17.54
CA THR A 212 -9.31 -20.75 17.11
C THR A 212 -9.33 -20.32 15.64
N ALA A 213 -8.69 -19.19 15.35
CA ALA A 213 -8.58 -18.66 14.01
C ALA A 213 -7.77 -19.60 13.10
N LYS A 214 -8.27 -19.80 11.88
CA LYS A 214 -7.55 -20.50 10.82
C LYS A 214 -6.64 -19.51 10.09
N LEU A 215 -5.59 -19.99 9.42
CA LEU A 215 -4.84 -19.16 8.48
C LEU A 215 -5.72 -18.96 7.25
N MET A 216 -6.43 -17.83 7.16
CA MET A 216 -7.35 -17.53 6.07
C MET A 216 -7.03 -16.15 5.48
N PHE A 217 -6.83 -16.11 4.16
CA PHE A 217 -6.63 -14.84 3.45
C PHE A 217 -7.98 -14.21 3.01
N LEU A 218 -7.93 -12.99 2.50
CA LEU A 218 -9.09 -12.15 2.16
C LEU A 218 -9.98 -12.70 1.04
N ASP A 219 -9.45 -13.62 0.24
CA ASP A 219 -10.19 -14.37 -0.80
C ASP A 219 -10.81 -15.66 -0.25
N SER A 220 -10.90 -15.77 1.08
CA SER A 220 -11.40 -16.93 1.83
C SER A 220 -10.57 -18.21 1.65
N ARG A 221 -9.36 -18.13 1.06
CA ARG A 221 -8.44 -19.27 0.99
C ARG A 221 -7.91 -19.60 2.37
N VAL A 222 -8.08 -20.87 2.78
CA VAL A 222 -7.54 -21.41 4.04
C VAL A 222 -6.24 -22.18 3.79
N PHE A 223 -5.33 -22.09 4.73
CA PHE A 223 -4.03 -22.74 4.72
C PHE A 223 -3.83 -23.59 5.97
N ASP A 224 -3.11 -24.69 5.80
CA ASP A 224 -2.64 -25.53 6.89
C ASP A 224 -1.19 -25.20 7.22
N GLU A 225 -0.87 -25.21 8.51
CA GLU A 225 0.50 -25.10 8.98
C GLU A 225 1.15 -26.50 8.99
N PRO A 226 2.42 -26.65 8.56
CA PRO A 226 3.12 -27.91 8.76
C PRO A 226 3.22 -28.25 10.25
N PRO A 227 3.14 -29.53 10.64
CA PRO A 227 3.29 -29.91 12.03
C PRO A 227 4.67 -29.47 12.55
N PRO A 228 4.76 -29.01 13.82
CA PRO A 228 6.03 -28.63 14.38
C PRO A 228 6.97 -29.85 14.49
N PRO A 229 8.30 -29.66 14.40
CA PRO A 229 9.25 -30.72 14.68
C PRO A 229 9.01 -31.33 16.07
N GLU A 230 9.15 -32.65 16.20
CA GLU A 230 9.02 -33.33 17.51
C GLU A 230 10.05 -32.81 18.52
N ASP A 231 11.27 -32.55 18.04
CA ASP A 231 12.34 -31.96 18.83
C ASP A 231 12.16 -30.44 18.94
N ARG A 232 11.80 -29.97 20.14
CA ARG A 232 11.67 -28.54 20.47
C ARG A 232 12.96 -27.75 20.22
N GLY A 233 14.13 -28.38 20.24
CA GLY A 233 15.40 -27.75 19.88
C GLY A 233 15.48 -27.32 18.41
N LYS A 234 14.61 -27.86 17.55
CA LYS A 234 14.51 -27.51 16.11
C LYS A 234 13.41 -26.51 15.79
N TRP A 235 12.68 -26.02 16.79
CA TRP A 235 11.61 -25.04 16.58
C TRP A 235 12.14 -23.68 16.16
N TYR A 236 13.41 -23.41 16.47
CA TYR A 236 14.09 -22.20 16.06
C TYR A 236 15.45 -22.53 15.47
N THR A 237 15.81 -21.78 14.43
CA THR A 237 17.18 -21.69 13.94
C THR A 237 17.86 -20.54 14.67
N LYS A 238 18.95 -20.85 15.38
CA LYS A 238 19.77 -19.83 16.06
C LYS A 238 20.35 -18.86 15.04
N ALA A 239 20.40 -17.59 15.43
CA ALA A 239 21.02 -16.54 14.63
C ALA A 239 22.26 -15.99 15.35
N ASP A 240 23.26 -15.58 14.57
CA ASP A 240 24.49 -14.98 15.08
C ASP A 240 24.37 -13.44 15.12
N GLY A 241 25.32 -12.79 15.79
CA GLY A 241 25.46 -11.33 15.72
C GLY A 241 24.33 -10.52 16.36
N GLY A 242 23.62 -11.09 17.34
CA GLY A 242 22.52 -10.40 18.05
C GLY A 242 21.20 -10.35 17.27
N LEU A 243 21.10 -11.08 16.16
CA LEU A 243 19.85 -11.22 15.41
C LEU A 243 18.83 -12.10 16.17
N PRO A 244 17.52 -11.85 16.02
CA PRO A 244 16.49 -12.74 16.54
C PRO A 244 16.57 -14.14 15.91
N GLU A 245 16.23 -15.16 16.68
CA GLU A 245 16.06 -16.52 16.16
C GLU A 245 14.88 -16.59 15.19
N THR A 246 14.98 -17.48 14.19
CA THR A 246 13.94 -17.68 13.17
C THR A 246 13.17 -18.96 13.47
N PRO A 247 11.83 -18.97 13.48
CA PRO A 247 11.07 -20.18 13.71
C PRO A 247 11.23 -21.18 12.55
N TYR A 248 10.97 -22.46 12.81
CA TYR A 248 10.97 -23.52 11.80
C TYR A 248 9.99 -23.25 10.64
N PHE A 249 8.92 -22.51 10.93
CA PHE A 249 7.91 -22.09 9.99
C PHE A 249 7.45 -20.66 10.31
N SER A 250 7.36 -19.80 9.29
CA SER A 250 6.88 -18.42 9.42
C SER A 250 5.53 -18.27 8.74
N ARG A 251 4.52 -17.89 9.52
CA ARG A 251 3.19 -17.57 9.00
C ARG A 251 3.23 -16.27 8.19
N ARG A 252 4.09 -15.32 8.56
CA ARG A 252 4.30 -14.10 7.76
C ARG A 252 4.89 -14.39 6.37
N VAL A 253 5.86 -15.29 6.27
CA VAL A 253 6.41 -15.73 4.97
C VAL A 253 5.32 -16.40 4.13
N MET A 254 4.51 -17.28 4.72
CA MET A 254 3.37 -17.87 4.01
C MET A 254 2.39 -16.81 3.48
N LEU A 255 2.04 -15.82 4.29
CA LEU A 255 1.20 -14.70 3.85
C LEU A 255 1.85 -13.93 2.69
N ALA A 256 3.13 -13.59 2.80
CA ALA A 256 3.86 -12.86 1.77
C ALA A 256 3.94 -13.65 0.45
N ASP A 257 4.20 -14.96 0.52
CA ASP A 257 4.30 -15.85 -0.63
C ASP A 257 2.97 -16.00 -1.37
N TYR A 258 1.85 -16.03 -0.64
CA TYR A 258 0.53 -16.13 -1.26
C TYR A 258 0.00 -14.79 -1.77
N ALA A 259 0.06 -13.76 -0.92
CA ALA A 259 -0.72 -12.54 -1.11
C ALA A 259 0.00 -11.46 -1.93
N LEU A 260 1.34 -11.48 -2.02
CA LEU A 260 2.13 -10.46 -2.72
C LEU A 260 2.50 -10.92 -4.13
N THR A 261 1.50 -11.33 -4.90
CA THR A 261 1.66 -11.95 -6.23
C THR A 261 0.82 -11.23 -7.29
N ALA A 262 1.11 -11.48 -8.57
CA ALA A 262 0.38 -10.87 -9.70
C ALA A 262 -1.10 -11.31 -9.77
N ASP A 263 -1.43 -12.46 -9.19
CA ASP A 263 -2.79 -13.01 -9.17
C ASP A 263 -3.63 -12.45 -8.00
N SER A 264 -2.97 -11.89 -6.98
CA SER A 264 -3.65 -11.32 -5.81
C SER A 264 -4.37 -10.03 -6.15
N LYS A 265 -5.70 -10.12 -6.36
CA LYS A 265 -6.55 -8.96 -6.71
C LYS A 265 -6.44 -7.82 -5.70
N PHE A 266 -6.45 -8.13 -4.40
CA PHE A 266 -6.35 -7.11 -3.36
C PHE A 266 -5.02 -6.36 -3.42
N PHE A 267 -3.91 -7.09 -3.57
CA PHE A 267 -2.58 -6.50 -3.55
C PHE A 267 -2.35 -5.54 -4.73
N LYS A 268 -2.59 -6.00 -5.97
CA LYS A 268 -2.36 -5.17 -7.15
C LYS A 268 -3.32 -3.98 -7.23
N ARG A 269 -4.59 -4.15 -6.87
CA ARG A 269 -5.57 -3.07 -6.96
C ARG A 269 -5.36 -2.02 -5.87
N ALA A 270 -4.92 -2.40 -4.67
CA ALA A 270 -4.75 -1.47 -3.55
C ALA A 270 -3.77 -0.35 -3.87
N ILE A 271 -2.57 -0.68 -4.33
CA ILE A 271 -1.55 0.32 -4.66
C ILE A 271 -1.91 1.13 -5.91
N VAL A 272 -2.52 0.50 -6.92
CA VAL A 272 -3.01 1.21 -8.11
C VAL A 272 -4.08 2.22 -7.77
N ASN A 273 -5.03 1.86 -6.91
CA ASN A 273 -6.07 2.77 -6.48
C ASN A 273 -5.54 3.93 -5.64
N ARG A 274 -4.54 3.68 -4.78
CA ARG A 274 -3.83 4.73 -4.02
C ARG A 274 -3.04 5.68 -4.91
N MET A 275 -2.28 5.15 -5.86
CA MET A 275 -1.55 5.94 -6.85
C MET A 275 -2.50 6.81 -7.67
N TRP A 276 -3.61 6.22 -8.13
CA TRP A 276 -4.66 6.94 -8.83
C TRP A 276 -5.25 8.06 -7.96
N ARG A 277 -5.59 7.78 -6.69
CA ARG A 277 -6.07 8.80 -5.75
C ARG A 277 -5.08 9.96 -5.60
N GLN A 278 -3.79 9.66 -5.46
CA GLN A 278 -2.76 10.67 -5.24
C GLN A 278 -2.62 11.63 -6.43
N LEU A 279 -2.69 11.08 -7.65
CA LEU A 279 -2.49 11.86 -8.88
C LEU A 279 -3.78 12.49 -9.42
N MET A 280 -4.94 11.87 -9.17
CA MET A 280 -6.25 12.30 -9.72
C MET A 280 -7.17 12.90 -8.65
N GLY A 281 -6.70 13.07 -7.40
CA GLY A 281 -7.46 13.64 -6.28
C GLY A 281 -8.57 12.77 -5.70
N ARG A 282 -9.04 11.74 -6.42
CA ARG A 282 -10.07 10.76 -5.99
C ARG A 282 -9.72 9.35 -6.43
N GLY A 283 -9.93 8.35 -5.58
CA GLY A 283 -9.70 6.94 -5.89
C GLY A 283 -10.79 6.35 -6.78
N LEU A 284 -10.44 5.37 -7.63
CA LEU A 284 -11.42 4.61 -8.41
C LEU A 284 -12.37 3.86 -7.47
N VAL A 285 -11.84 3.33 -6.37
CA VAL A 285 -12.58 2.97 -5.15
C VAL A 285 -12.29 4.05 -4.12
N GLU A 286 -13.34 4.57 -3.48
CA GLU A 286 -13.23 5.63 -2.48
C GLU A 286 -14.15 5.29 -1.28
N PRO A 287 -13.65 5.24 -0.04
CA PRO A 287 -12.24 5.41 0.38
C PRO A 287 -11.25 4.40 -0.21
N VAL A 288 -9.97 4.77 -0.27
CA VAL A 288 -8.92 3.97 -0.97
C VAL A 288 -8.70 2.58 -0.39
N ASP A 289 -9.09 2.37 0.86
CA ASP A 289 -8.95 1.15 1.63
C ASP A 289 -10.31 0.51 1.99
N GLN A 290 -11.36 0.81 1.22
CA GLN A 290 -12.66 0.14 1.32
C GLN A 290 -12.96 -0.68 0.06
N MET A 291 -12.02 -1.52 -0.36
CA MET A 291 -12.18 -2.36 -1.55
C MET A 291 -12.97 -3.64 -1.24
N HIS A 292 -14.27 -3.62 -1.49
CA HIS A 292 -15.17 -4.77 -1.29
C HIS A 292 -16.38 -4.71 -2.22
N GLU A 293 -17.16 -5.80 -2.29
CA GLU A 293 -18.27 -5.93 -3.24
C GLU A 293 -19.34 -4.82 -3.13
N ALA A 294 -19.65 -4.37 -1.92
CA ALA A 294 -20.61 -3.28 -1.70
C ALA A 294 -20.05 -1.87 -1.96
N ASN A 295 -18.75 -1.74 -2.27
CA ASN A 295 -18.11 -0.49 -2.67
C ASN A 295 -17.31 -0.71 -3.96
N PRO A 296 -17.98 -0.97 -5.10
CA PRO A 296 -17.31 -1.25 -6.35
C PRO A 296 -16.57 -0.01 -6.85
N ALA A 297 -15.51 -0.23 -7.62
CA ALA A 297 -14.83 0.86 -8.31
C ALA A 297 -15.79 1.60 -9.25
N SER A 298 -15.66 2.92 -9.32
CA SER A 298 -16.38 3.78 -10.29
C SER A 298 -16.14 3.34 -11.73
N HIS A 299 -14.92 2.88 -12.05
CA HIS A 299 -14.52 2.35 -13.35
C HIS A 299 -13.82 0.99 -13.16
N PRO A 300 -14.56 -0.12 -13.00
CA PRO A 300 -13.98 -1.41 -12.62
C PRO A 300 -13.05 -1.98 -13.69
N ALA A 301 -13.42 -1.86 -14.97
CA ALA A 301 -12.56 -2.31 -16.07
C ALA A 301 -11.24 -1.52 -16.16
N LEU A 302 -11.24 -0.24 -15.78
CA LEU A 302 -10.04 0.58 -15.74
C LEU A 302 -9.12 0.16 -14.59
N LEU A 303 -9.68 -0.01 -13.38
CA LEU A 303 -8.91 -0.47 -12.24
C LEU A 303 -8.27 -1.84 -12.51
N ASP A 304 -9.02 -2.77 -13.10
CA ASP A 304 -8.52 -4.09 -13.47
C ASP A 304 -7.41 -4.02 -14.50
N ARG A 305 -7.61 -3.22 -15.56
CA ARG A 305 -6.59 -3.07 -16.60
C ARG A 305 -5.29 -2.46 -16.05
N LEU A 306 -5.38 -1.41 -15.23
CA LEU A 306 -4.20 -0.79 -14.62
C LEU A 306 -3.50 -1.75 -13.66
N ALA A 307 -4.26 -2.52 -12.87
CA ALA A 307 -3.70 -3.47 -11.92
C ALA A 307 -3.04 -4.69 -12.59
N ASP A 308 -3.65 -5.21 -13.65
CA ASP A 308 -3.06 -6.30 -14.45
C ASP A 308 -1.81 -5.83 -15.20
N ASP A 309 -1.84 -4.64 -15.80
CA ASP A 309 -0.66 -4.05 -16.44
C ASP A 309 0.46 -3.83 -15.42
N PHE A 310 0.17 -3.22 -14.27
CA PHE A 310 1.15 -3.01 -13.20
C PHE A 310 1.80 -4.32 -12.72
N ALA A 311 0.98 -5.35 -12.45
CA ALA A 311 1.46 -6.64 -11.98
C ALA A 311 2.30 -7.39 -13.03
N THR A 312 1.88 -7.37 -14.31
CA THR A 312 2.60 -8.07 -15.40
C THR A 312 3.83 -7.31 -15.91
N ASN A 313 3.96 -6.03 -15.60
CA ASN A 313 5.16 -5.22 -15.87
C ASN A 313 6.06 -5.10 -14.62
N GLY A 314 6.07 -6.12 -13.77
CA GLY A 314 7.04 -6.24 -12.68
C GLY A 314 6.82 -5.29 -11.52
N PHE A 315 5.58 -4.85 -11.26
CA PHE A 315 5.24 -3.98 -10.14
C PHE A 315 6.02 -2.65 -10.12
N ASP A 316 6.31 -2.10 -11.31
CA ASP A 316 7.05 -0.85 -11.50
C ASP A 316 6.18 0.37 -11.19
N LEU A 317 6.50 1.06 -10.08
CA LEU A 317 5.77 2.24 -9.60
C LEU A 317 5.93 3.43 -10.55
N ARG A 318 7.13 3.67 -11.09
CA ARG A 318 7.38 4.79 -12.01
C ARG A 318 6.61 4.60 -13.31
N ARG A 319 6.56 3.37 -13.82
CA ARG A 319 5.79 3.03 -15.02
C ARG A 319 4.28 3.21 -14.80
N LEU A 320 3.76 2.84 -13.62
CA LEU A 320 2.37 3.10 -13.25
C LEU A 320 2.07 4.61 -13.19
N MET A 321 2.94 5.39 -12.55
CA MET A 321 2.82 6.86 -12.49
C MET A 321 2.83 7.46 -13.89
N ALA A 322 3.80 7.09 -14.74
CA ALA A 322 3.88 7.55 -16.12
C ALA A 322 2.59 7.26 -16.90
N GLY A 323 2.05 6.03 -16.78
CA GLY A 323 0.80 5.65 -17.44
C GLY A 323 -0.40 6.53 -17.03
N ILE A 324 -0.47 6.95 -15.77
CA ILE A 324 -1.52 7.85 -15.29
C ILE A 324 -1.25 9.29 -15.77
N LEU A 325 -0.03 9.80 -15.57
CA LEU A 325 0.36 11.18 -15.88
C LEU A 325 0.28 11.51 -17.38
N HIS A 326 0.58 10.55 -18.26
CA HIS A 326 0.42 10.71 -19.70
C HIS A 326 -1.01 10.51 -20.20
N SER A 327 -1.94 10.15 -19.34
CA SER A 327 -3.31 9.87 -19.76
C SER A 327 -4.05 11.15 -20.16
N GLU A 328 -4.92 11.02 -21.16
CA GLU A 328 -5.85 12.09 -21.52
C GLU A 328 -6.79 12.48 -20.38
N ALA A 329 -6.98 11.65 -19.36
CA ALA A 329 -7.75 11.97 -18.16
C ALA A 329 -6.97 12.93 -17.24
N TYR A 330 -5.71 12.61 -16.95
CA TYR A 330 -4.85 13.47 -16.13
C TYR A 330 -4.60 14.83 -16.80
N LEU A 331 -4.51 14.88 -18.13
CA LEU A 331 -4.27 16.14 -18.85
C LEU A 331 -5.50 17.06 -18.96
N ARG A 332 -6.65 16.70 -18.38
CA ARG A 332 -7.87 17.53 -18.39
C ARG A 332 -7.76 18.72 -17.44
N ALA A 333 -8.51 19.77 -17.75
CA ALA A 333 -8.69 20.89 -16.83
C ALA A 333 -9.46 20.44 -15.57
N THR A 334 -9.09 21.02 -14.43
CA THR A 334 -9.82 20.85 -13.16
C THR A 334 -11.14 21.65 -13.14
N ARG A 335 -11.29 22.61 -14.07
CA ARG A 335 -12.46 23.49 -14.14
C ARG A 335 -13.54 22.89 -15.02
N TRP A 336 -14.70 22.66 -14.43
CA TRP A 336 -15.93 22.36 -15.17
C TRP A 336 -16.47 23.64 -15.81
N THR A 337 -16.29 23.78 -17.12
CA THR A 337 -16.71 24.97 -17.89
C THR A 337 -17.93 24.72 -18.78
N ALA A 338 -18.40 23.47 -18.85
CA ALA A 338 -19.62 23.16 -19.59
C ALA A 338 -20.85 23.71 -18.84
N GLY A 339 -21.82 24.23 -19.59
CA GLY A 339 -23.09 24.69 -19.02
C GLY A 339 -23.87 23.53 -18.40
N GLY A 340 -24.33 23.70 -17.16
CA GLY A 340 -25.13 22.69 -16.44
C GLY A 340 -24.55 22.32 -15.07
N GLN A 341 -25.16 21.33 -14.43
CA GLN A 341 -24.70 20.80 -13.14
C GLN A 341 -23.36 20.08 -13.32
N ARG A 342 -22.39 20.36 -12.44
CA ARG A 342 -21.12 19.65 -12.39
C ARG A 342 -21.39 18.15 -12.17
N PRO A 343 -20.86 17.25 -13.02
CA PRO A 343 -20.99 15.82 -12.82
C PRO A 343 -20.40 15.38 -11.47
N PRO A 344 -20.88 14.27 -10.89
CA PRO A 344 -20.24 13.66 -9.72
C PRO A 344 -18.74 13.44 -9.96
N ASP A 345 -17.92 13.60 -8.91
CA ASP A 345 -16.46 13.41 -9.04
C ASP A 345 -16.07 11.98 -9.48
N THR A 346 -16.95 10.99 -9.26
CA THR A 346 -16.77 9.61 -9.74
C THR A 346 -16.80 9.48 -11.26
N ASP A 347 -17.24 10.50 -11.99
CA ASP A 347 -17.25 10.50 -13.46
C ASP A 347 -15.93 10.99 -14.07
N TYR A 348 -15.02 11.55 -13.27
CA TYR A 348 -13.74 12.12 -13.72
C TYR A 348 -13.90 13.07 -14.92
N ALA A 349 -15.00 13.84 -14.91
CA ALA A 349 -15.31 14.84 -15.93
C ALA A 349 -14.27 15.96 -15.98
N THR A 350 -13.61 16.19 -14.86
CA THR A 350 -12.43 17.02 -14.68
C THR A 350 -11.32 16.17 -14.09
N ALA A 351 -10.07 16.63 -14.23
CA ALA A 351 -8.93 16.02 -13.54
C ALA A 351 -8.95 16.29 -12.03
#